data_AF-D6Z183-F1
#
_entry.id   AF-D6Z183-F1
#
_cell.length_a   1.000
_cell.length_b   1.000
_cell.length_c   1.000
_cell.angle_alpha   90.00
_cell.angle_beta   90.00
_cell.angle_gamma   90.00
#
_symmetry.space_group_name_H-M   'P 1'
#
loop_
_entity.id
_entity.type
_entity.pdbx_description
1 polymer ?
#
loop_
_entity_poly.entity_id
_entity_poly.type
_entity_poly.pdbx_seq_one_letter_code
_entity_poly.pdbx_strand_id
1 'polypeptide(L)'
;MVRAYQYKQKEKNPTRILALLLLAALALWLLASPYGLWQYGKVSRQLNELQQKNHSLEVQQRQLREEIDRLQHDPEYIEEVARREYGLLKENEILFDFSPRR
;
A
#
# COMPACT_ATOMS: atom_id res chain seq x y z
N MET A 1 -47.39 -49.90 34.39
CA MET A 1 -46.06 -49.99 35.03
C MET A 1 -45.00 -49.84 33.95
N VAL A 2 -44.05 -48.92 34.19
CA VAL A 2 -43.27 -48.16 33.21
C VAL A 2 -42.10 -48.98 32.66
N ARG A 3 -41.96 -49.09 31.33
CA ARG A 3 -40.76 -49.66 30.70
C ARG A 3 -39.61 -48.66 30.84
N ALA A 4 -38.61 -49.02 31.64
CA ALA A 4 -37.41 -48.25 31.83
C ALA A 4 -36.68 -48.06 30.49
N TYR A 5 -36.43 -46.80 30.15
CA TYR A 5 -35.54 -46.39 29.07
C TYR A 5 -34.15 -46.98 29.33
N GLN A 6 -33.76 -48.02 28.60
CA GLN A 6 -32.37 -48.39 28.51
C GLN A 6 -31.65 -47.35 27.65
N TYR A 7 -31.08 -46.35 28.32
CA TYR A 7 -30.16 -45.41 27.70
C TYR A 7 -28.89 -46.17 27.32
N LYS A 8 -28.80 -46.52 26.03
CA LYS A 8 -27.68 -47.17 25.35
C LYS A 8 -26.37 -46.48 25.76
N GLN A 9 -25.59 -47.12 26.64
CA GLN A 9 -24.24 -46.66 26.97
C GLN A 9 -23.42 -46.68 25.69
N LYS A 10 -23.21 -45.48 25.13
CA LYS A 10 -22.38 -45.25 23.96
C LYS A 10 -20.94 -45.46 24.42
N GLU A 11 -20.35 -46.60 24.09
CA GLU A 11 -18.93 -46.85 24.34
C GLU A 11 -18.13 -45.68 23.76
N LYS A 12 -17.54 -44.88 24.65
CA LYS A 12 -16.68 -43.77 24.27
C LYS A 12 -15.37 -44.39 23.84
N ASN A 13 -15.20 -44.67 22.55
CA ASN A 13 -13.96 -45.19 22.01
C ASN A 13 -12.87 -44.11 22.15
N PRO A 14 -11.93 -44.22 23.11
CA PRO A 14 -10.96 -43.16 23.39
C PRO A 14 -10.03 -42.93 22.19
N THR A 15 -9.87 -43.95 21.35
CA THR A 15 -9.13 -43.89 20.07
C THR A 15 -9.74 -42.92 19.06
N ARG A 16 -11.07 -42.80 19.02
CA ARG A 16 -11.75 -41.82 18.13
C ARG A 16 -11.55 -40.39 18.61
N ILE A 17 -11.59 -40.19 19.93
CA ILE A 17 -11.34 -38.88 20.54
C ILE A 17 -9.87 -38.48 20.33
N LEU A 18 -8.95 -39.42 20.51
CA LEU A 18 -7.52 -39.21 20.25
C LEU A 18 -7.26 -38.89 18.77
N ALA A 19 -7.88 -39.61 17.83
CA ALA A 19 -7.77 -39.34 16.41
C ALA A 19 -8.31 -37.95 16.04
N LEU A 20 -9.46 -37.55 16.60
CA LEU A 20 -10.02 -36.21 16.39
C LEU A 20 -9.12 -35.12 16.97
N LEU A 21 -8.53 -35.32 18.14
CA LEU A 21 -7.57 -34.38 18.73
C LEU A 21 -6.31 -34.26 17.89
N LEU A 22 -5.78 -35.37 17.36
CA LEU A 22 -4.62 -35.39 16.48
C LEU A 22 -4.91 -34.64 15.17
N LEU A 23 -6.09 -34.84 14.59
CA LEU A 23 -6.54 -34.18 13.37
C LEU A 23 -6.75 -32.68 13.60
N ALA A 24 -7.31 -32.29 14.74
CA ALA A 24 -7.45 -30.90 15.15
C ALA A 24 -6.09 -30.23 15.41
N ALA A 25 -5.14 -30.94 16.02
CA ALA A 25 -3.78 -30.45 16.24
C ALA A 25 -3.02 -30.26 14.92
N LEU A 26 -3.16 -31.18 13.97
CA LEU A 26 -2.63 -31.05 12.61
C LEU A 26 -3.24 -29.85 11.89
N ALA A 27 -4.57 -29.68 11.95
CA ALA A 27 -5.24 -28.53 11.37
C ALA A 27 -4.76 -27.21 11.98
N LEU A 28 -4.65 -27.14 13.32
CA LEU A 28 -4.10 -25.97 14.02
C LEU A 28 -2.66 -25.69 13.62
N TRP A 29 -1.81 -26.72 13.46
CA TRP A 29 -0.44 -26.55 12.98
C TRP A 29 -0.41 -25.98 11.55
N LEU A 30 -1.22 -26.52 10.65
CA LEU A 30 -1.36 -26.03 9.27
C LEU A 30 -1.84 -24.57 9.21
N LEU A 31 -2.76 -24.19 10.09
CA LEU A 31 -3.23 -22.80 10.21
C LEU A 31 -2.19 -21.88 10.87
N ALA A 32 -1.47 -22.35 11.88
CA ALA A 32 -0.45 -21.61 12.61
C ALA A 32 0.91 -21.58 11.89
N SER A 33 1.05 -22.33 10.80
CA SER A 33 2.30 -22.38 10.06
C SER A 33 2.61 -20.97 9.53
N PRO A 34 3.85 -20.45 9.72
CA PRO A 34 4.37 -19.44 8.79
C PRO A 34 4.25 -20.04 7.39
N TYR A 35 4.11 -19.37 6.25
CA TYR A 35 3.62 -19.96 4.98
C TYR A 35 2.09 -20.22 4.89
N GLY A 36 1.31 -20.12 5.96
CA GLY A 36 -0.15 -20.16 5.86
C GLY A 36 -0.71 -19.02 5.00
N LEU A 37 -1.96 -19.17 4.54
CA LEU A 37 -2.69 -18.24 3.63
C LEU A 37 -2.61 -16.75 4.02
N TRP A 38 -2.35 -16.45 5.29
CA TRP A 38 -2.22 -15.09 5.79
C TRP A 38 -0.96 -14.36 5.29
N GLN A 39 0.13 -15.08 5.03
CA GLN A 39 1.34 -14.48 4.45
C GLN A 39 1.12 -14.09 2.98
N TYR A 40 0.34 -14.86 2.23
CA TYR A 40 0.01 -14.54 0.84
C TYR A 40 -0.75 -13.21 0.72
N GLY A 41 -1.73 -12.97 1.60
CA GLY A 41 -2.46 -11.70 1.64
C GLY A 41 -1.55 -10.51 1.95
N LYS A 42 -0.61 -10.66 2.90
CA LYS A 42 0.34 -9.60 3.24
C LYS A 42 1.32 -9.31 2.11
N VAL A 43 1.91 -10.36 1.52
CA VAL A 43 2.85 -10.23 0.40
C VAL A 43 2.18 -9.65 -0.83
N SER A 44 0.95 -10.07 -1.15
CA SER A 44 0.19 -9.51 -2.27
C SER A 44 -0.13 -8.02 -2.07
N ARG A 45 -0.50 -7.60 -0.85
CA ARG A 45 -0.69 -6.18 -0.53
C ARG A 45 0.60 -5.39 -0.69
N GLN A 46 1.71 -5.89 -0.13
CA GLN A 46 3.02 -5.25 -0.27
C GLN A 46 3.45 -5.13 -1.74
N LEU A 47 3.18 -6.15 -2.54
CA LEU A 47 3.47 -6.13 -3.97
C LEU A 47 2.66 -5.07 -4.70
N ASN A 48 1.35 -4.96 -4.41
CA ASN A 48 0.50 -3.92 -4.99
C ASN A 48 0.93 -2.51 -4.56
N GLU A 49 1.26 -2.30 -3.27
CA GLU A 49 1.79 -1.03 -2.78
C GLU A 49 3.10 -0.65 -3.46
N LEU A 50 4.02 -1.60 -3.62
CA LEU A 50 5.28 -1.38 -4.32
C LEU A 50 5.07 -1.05 -5.80
N GLN A 51 4.15 -1.73 -6.47
CA GLN A 51 3.80 -1.46 -7.86
C GLN A 51 3.21 -0.05 -8.03
N GLN A 52 2.29 0.35 -7.16
CA GLN A 52 1.71 1.70 -7.18
C GLN A 52 2.77 2.77 -6.93
N LYS A 53 3.66 2.55 -5.94
CA LYS A 53 4.79 3.46 -5.69
C LYS A 53 5.70 3.57 -6.91
N ASN A 54 6.07 2.45 -7.51
CA ASN A 54 6.93 2.44 -8.68
C ASN A 54 6.28 3.22 -9.85
N HIS A 55 5.00 2.97 -10.12
CA HIS A 55 4.28 3.72 -11.15
C HIS A 55 4.24 5.23 -10.87
N SER A 56 3.97 5.63 -9.62
CA SER A 56 3.98 7.05 -9.24
C SER A 56 5.35 7.70 -9.41
N LEU A 57 6.43 6.98 -9.08
CA LEU A 57 7.80 7.45 -9.25
C LEU A 57 8.17 7.54 -10.73
N GLU A 58 7.76 6.60 -11.56
CA GLU A 58 7.97 6.67 -13.01
C GLU A 58 7.27 7.88 -13.65
N VAL A 59 6.05 8.20 -13.20
CA VAL A 59 5.32 9.40 -13.63
C VAL A 59 6.08 10.67 -13.22
N GLN A 60 6.46 10.77 -11.95
CA GLN A 60 7.23 11.92 -11.43
C GLN A 60 8.57 12.06 -12.16
N GLN A 61 9.27 10.96 -12.42
CA GLN A 61 10.52 10.96 -13.15
C GLN A 61 10.34 11.49 -14.58
N ARG A 62 9.25 11.15 -15.26
CA ARG A 62 8.97 11.70 -16.59
C ARG A 62 8.71 13.20 -16.53
N GLN A 63 7.85 13.65 -15.61
CA GLN A 63 7.55 15.07 -15.43
C GLN A 63 8.79 15.90 -15.11
N LEU A 64 9.63 15.42 -14.18
CA LEU A 64 10.88 16.09 -13.83
C LEU A 64 11.85 16.15 -15.00
N ARG A 65 11.92 15.10 -15.84
CA ARG A 65 12.77 15.11 -17.04
C ARG A 65 12.28 16.12 -18.07
N GLU A 66 10.97 16.19 -18.30
CA GLU A 66 10.36 17.20 -19.18
C GLU A 66 10.61 18.62 -18.64
N GLU A 67 10.50 18.83 -17.33
CA GLU A 67 10.79 20.11 -16.71
C GLU A 67 12.27 20.50 -16.84
N ILE A 68 13.19 19.55 -16.60
CA ILE A 68 14.62 19.77 -16.82
C ILE A 68 14.90 20.14 -18.27
N ASP A 69 14.29 19.42 -19.23
CA ASP A 69 14.49 19.69 -20.65
C ASP A 69 14.04 21.11 -21.02
N ARG A 70 12.86 21.53 -20.54
CA ARG A 70 12.37 22.90 -20.74
C ARG A 70 13.27 23.94 -20.07
N LEU A 71 13.74 23.68 -18.84
CA LEU A 71 14.67 24.59 -18.16
C LEU A 71 16.04 24.68 -18.84
N GLN A 72 16.42 23.72 -19.68
CA GLN A 72 17.69 23.74 -20.40
C GLN A 72 17.56 24.31 -21.82
N HIS A 73 16.43 24.06 -22.48
CA HIS A 73 16.29 24.29 -23.92
C HIS A 73 15.18 25.27 -24.29
N ASP A 74 14.35 25.73 -23.34
CA ASP A 74 13.24 26.66 -23.56
C ASP A 74 13.47 27.99 -22.82
N PRO A 75 14.05 29.01 -23.49
CA PRO A 75 14.31 30.32 -22.90
C PRO A 75 13.06 31.05 -22.38
N GLU A 76 11.90 30.84 -23.01
CA GLU A 76 10.65 31.47 -22.60
C GLU A 76 10.15 30.86 -21.29
N TYR A 77 10.25 29.54 -21.15
CA TYR A 77 9.95 28.87 -19.89
C TYR A 77 10.89 29.29 -18.76
N ILE A 78 12.18 29.43 -19.03
CA ILE A 78 13.16 29.92 -18.04
C ILE A 78 12.77 31.34 -17.57
N GLU A 79 12.40 32.23 -18.49
CA GLU A 79 11.97 33.58 -18.17
C GLU A 79 10.67 33.60 -17.34
N GLU A 80 9.70 32.75 -17.69
CA GLU A 80 8.46 32.59 -16.92
C GLU A 80 8.76 32.16 -15.48
N VAL A 81 9.60 31.13 -15.29
CA VAL A 81 10.00 30.63 -13.97
C VAL A 81 10.78 31.70 -13.19
N ALA A 82 11.70 32.42 -13.85
CA ALA A 82 12.45 33.52 -13.24
C ALA A 82 11.53 34.64 -12.72
N ARG A 83 10.51 35.01 -13.49
CA ARG A 83 9.51 36.01 -13.07
C ARG A 83 8.60 35.49 -11.96
N ARG A 84 8.11 34.26 -12.07
CA ARG A 84 7.08 33.69 -11.17
C ARG A 84 7.66 33.29 -9.82
N GLU A 85 8.78 32.55 -9.82
CA GLU A 85 9.35 31.96 -8.59
C GLU A 85 10.33 32.93 -7.90
N TYR A 86 10.99 33.80 -8.67
CA TYR A 86 12.06 34.67 -8.15
C TYR A 86 11.78 36.17 -8.31
N GLY A 87 10.69 36.57 -8.97
CA GLY A 87 10.36 37.98 -9.19
C GLY A 87 11.38 38.74 -10.05
N LEU A 88 12.17 38.02 -10.85
CA LEU A 88 13.21 38.61 -11.68
C LEU A 88 12.61 39.36 -12.87
N LEU A 89 13.28 40.43 -13.28
CA LEU A 89 12.92 41.30 -14.40
C LEU A 89 14.14 41.49 -15.29
N LYS A 90 13.93 41.75 -16.58
CA LYS A 90 15.05 42.12 -17.46
C LYS A 90 15.62 43.48 -17.06
N GLU A 91 16.87 43.75 -17.43
CA GLU A 91 17.55 45.01 -17.11
C GLU A 91 16.77 46.26 -17.56
N ASN A 92 15.95 46.12 -18.61
CA ASN A 92 15.15 47.18 -19.19
C ASN A 92 13.68 47.19 -18.72
N GLU A 93 13.33 46.47 -17.66
CA GLU A 93 11.97 46.39 -17.12
C GLU A 93 11.84 47.02 -15.73
N ILE A 94 10.65 47.58 -15.44
CA ILE A 94 10.37 48.31 -14.19
C ILE A 94 9.13 47.69 -13.53
N LEU A 95 9.24 47.31 -12.25
CA LEU A 95 8.11 46.83 -11.45
C LEU A 95 7.28 48.02 -10.94
N PHE A 96 5.97 48.00 -11.17
CA PHE A 96 5.03 48.93 -10.53
C PHE A 96 4.30 48.21 -9.39
N ASP A 97 4.66 48.53 -8.15
CA ASP A 97 3.94 48.04 -6.96
C ASP A 97 2.84 49.05 -6.57
N PHE A 98 1.57 48.61 -6.65
CA PHE A 98 0.40 49.39 -6.27
C PHE A 98 -0.07 49.12 -4.84
N SER A 99 0.74 48.45 -4.02
CA SER A 99 0.42 48.19 -2.62
C SER A 99 0.25 49.51 -1.85
N PRO A 100 -0.85 49.68 -1.09
CA PRO A 100 -1.05 50.89 -0.30
C PRO A 100 0.08 51.03 0.71
N ARG A 101 0.78 52.18 0.64
CA ARG A 101 1.85 52.54 1.57
C ARG A 101 1.26 52.55 2.98
N ARG A 102 1.63 51.59 3.82
CA ARG A 102 1.24 51.53 5.24
C ARG A 102 2.05 52.51 6.08
#